data_AF-A0A522SNZ0-F1
#
_entry.id   AF-A0A522SNZ0-F1
#
_cell.length_a   1.000
_cell.length_b   1.000
_cell.length_c   1.000
_cell.angle_alpha   90.00
_cell.angle_beta   90.00
_cell.angle_gamma   90.00
#
_symmetry.space_group_name_H-M   'P 1'
#
loop_
_entity.id
_entity.type
_entity.pdbx_description
1 polymer ?
#
loop_
_entity_poly.entity_id
_entity_poly.type
_entity_poly.pdbx_seq_one_letter_code
_entity_poly.pdbx_strand_id
1 'polypeptide(L)'
;MRISVAVITYNWPAALERVLRALAAQSELPHEVIVTDDGSREETRQLLERLAVDYPVRLVHLWQSDDGARMSRARNRAIAAAQGDYVILLDGDMVAERHFVADHRAFARRGCFVQGSRVLTDAALTARMLERGAATPGFFSRGIERRRHTLRLPWLARWYARPGTKQRGIKSCNMAFWRDDLLRLNGFNEAMTGWGREDTELALRAFHAGLLRRELRFSALATHLYHPTRKHVVGNPNDRIVDDTRSRRLLRCERGVEQHLAEFADAPPDLRAQPAQPS
;
A
#
# COMPACT_ATOMS: atom_id res chain seq x y z
N MET A 1 -5.59 -0.10 -18.52
CA MET A 1 -4.43 -0.31 -17.63
C MET A 1 -4.71 -1.48 -16.72
N ARG A 2 -3.67 -2.26 -16.42
CA ARG A 2 -3.68 -3.31 -15.40
C ARG A 2 -3.23 -2.72 -14.07
N ILE A 3 -3.92 -3.04 -12.99
CA ILE A 3 -3.65 -2.50 -11.64
C ILE A 3 -3.17 -3.64 -10.74
N SER A 4 -1.97 -3.49 -10.18
CA SER A 4 -1.45 -4.37 -9.13
C SER A 4 -1.67 -3.72 -7.78
N VAL A 5 -2.28 -4.43 -6.83
CA VAL A 5 -2.37 -3.98 -5.44
C VAL A 5 -1.28 -4.67 -4.64
N ALA A 6 -0.27 -3.91 -4.23
CA ALA A 6 0.81 -4.35 -3.37
C ALA A 6 0.42 -4.14 -1.90
N VAL A 7 0.20 -5.24 -1.18
CA VAL A 7 -0.15 -5.26 0.25
C VAL A 7 1.09 -5.63 1.05
N ILE A 8 1.50 -4.79 1.99
CA ILE A 8 2.59 -5.12 2.93
C ILE A 8 2.03 -5.63 4.25
N THR A 9 2.53 -6.75 4.77
CA THR A 9 2.05 -7.37 6.01
C THR A 9 3.20 -7.77 6.94
N TYR A 10 2.92 -7.79 8.24
CA TYR A 10 3.80 -8.32 9.27
C TYR A 10 2.99 -8.82 10.48
N ASN A 11 3.03 -10.13 10.73
CA ASN A 11 2.54 -10.81 11.93
C ASN A 11 1.12 -10.41 12.40
N TRP A 12 0.20 -10.11 11.48
CA TRP A 12 -1.21 -9.83 11.83
C TRP A 12 -2.21 -10.48 10.85
N PRO A 13 -2.33 -11.83 10.83
CA PRO A 13 -3.17 -12.56 9.88
C PRO A 13 -4.64 -12.11 9.86
N ALA A 14 -5.24 -11.85 11.03
CA ALA A 14 -6.63 -11.43 11.13
C ALA A 14 -6.91 -10.08 10.42
N ALA A 15 -5.97 -9.13 10.48
CA ALA A 15 -6.10 -7.87 9.75
C ALA A 15 -5.93 -8.10 8.25
N LEU A 16 -4.91 -8.86 7.86
CA LEU A 16 -4.63 -9.19 6.46
C LEU A 16 -5.83 -9.87 5.79
N GLU A 17 -6.48 -10.82 6.48
CA GLU A 17 -7.68 -11.48 5.98
C GLU A 17 -8.78 -10.47 5.64
N ARG A 18 -9.00 -9.45 6.50
CA ARG A 18 -9.98 -8.39 6.23
C ARG A 18 -9.60 -7.54 5.02
N VAL A 19 -8.31 -7.21 4.87
CA VAL A 19 -7.83 -6.46 3.70
C VAL A 19 -8.05 -7.26 2.41
N LEU A 20 -7.67 -8.53 2.38
CA LEU A 20 -7.82 -9.39 1.20
C LEU A 20 -9.29 -9.64 0.85
N ARG A 21 -10.15 -9.89 1.84
CA ARG A 21 -11.60 -10.01 1.59
C ARG A 21 -12.20 -8.71 1.03
N ALA A 22 -11.74 -7.55 1.49
CA ALA A 22 -12.19 -6.27 0.94
C ALA A 22 -11.70 -6.01 -0.49
N LEU A 23 -10.50 -6.48 -0.84
CA LEU A 23 -9.97 -6.44 -2.21
C LEU A 23 -10.71 -7.43 -3.13
N ALA A 24 -11.09 -8.60 -2.63
CA ALA A 24 -11.91 -9.57 -3.37
C ALA A 24 -13.34 -9.07 -3.63
N ALA A 25 -13.87 -8.19 -2.76
CA ALA A 25 -15.22 -7.62 -2.86
C ALA A 25 -15.28 -6.26 -3.60
N GLN A 26 -14.21 -5.86 -4.31
CA GLN A 26 -14.19 -4.61 -5.05
C GLN A 26 -15.22 -4.59 -6.19
N SER A 27 -15.80 -3.41 -6.43
CA SER A 27 -16.68 -3.17 -7.58
C SER A 27 -15.97 -3.29 -8.93
N GLU A 28 -14.65 -3.09 -8.94
CA GLU A 28 -13.76 -3.39 -10.05
C GLU A 28 -12.57 -4.16 -9.47
N LEU A 29 -12.37 -5.39 -9.92
CA LEU A 29 -11.28 -6.22 -9.44
C LEU A 29 -9.93 -5.71 -9.99
N PRO A 30 -8.86 -5.73 -9.18
CA PRO A 30 -7.51 -5.46 -9.67
C PRO A 30 -7.06 -6.58 -10.62
N HIS A 31 -5.97 -6.35 -11.36
CA HIS A 31 -5.36 -7.41 -12.16
C HIS A 31 -4.78 -8.51 -11.25
N GLU A 32 -4.21 -8.10 -10.13
CA GLU A 32 -3.53 -8.96 -9.17
C GLU A 32 -3.44 -8.30 -7.79
N VAL A 33 -3.23 -9.14 -6.78
CA VAL A 33 -2.86 -8.74 -5.43
C VAL A 33 -1.54 -9.41 -5.06
N ILE A 34 -0.57 -8.60 -4.66
CA ILE A 34 0.78 -9.04 -4.28
C ILE A 34 0.95 -8.75 -2.80
N VAL A 35 0.95 -9.81 -1.99
CA VAL A 35 1.20 -9.73 -0.55
C VAL A 35 2.69 -9.89 -0.31
N THR A 36 3.32 -8.82 0.12
CA THR A 36 4.72 -8.81 0.56
C THR A 36 4.78 -8.93 2.08
N ASP A 37 5.52 -9.92 2.55
CA ASP A 37 5.51 -10.34 3.93
C ASP A 37 6.91 -10.19 4.54
N ASP A 38 7.05 -9.25 5.48
CA ASP A 38 8.33 -8.84 6.08
C ASP A 38 8.74 -9.73 7.26
N GLY A 39 8.66 -11.05 7.10
CA GLY A 39 9.08 -12.01 8.12
C GLY A 39 7.97 -12.47 9.06
N SER A 40 6.72 -12.56 8.59
CA SER A 40 5.66 -13.17 9.39
C SER A 40 5.90 -14.66 9.61
N ARG A 41 5.28 -15.16 10.68
CA ARG A 41 5.21 -16.59 11.00
C ARG A 41 4.27 -17.35 10.05
N GLU A 42 4.33 -18.68 10.15
CA GLU A 42 3.63 -19.66 9.30
C GLU A 42 2.11 -19.43 9.19
N GLU A 43 1.47 -18.89 10.22
CA GLU A 43 0.02 -18.63 10.22
C GLU A 43 -0.40 -17.67 9.11
N THR A 44 0.48 -16.76 8.70
CA THR A 44 0.23 -15.82 7.59
C THR A 44 0.26 -16.55 6.25
N ARG A 45 1.22 -17.46 6.06
CA ARG A 45 1.31 -18.29 4.85
C ARG A 45 0.09 -19.20 4.73
N GLN A 46 -0.26 -19.92 5.80
CA GLN A 46 -1.43 -20.79 5.81
C GLN A 46 -2.73 -20.03 5.55
N LEU A 47 -2.86 -18.79 6.05
CA LEU A 47 -4.00 -17.94 5.72
C LEU A 47 -4.07 -17.63 4.23
N LEU A 48 -2.95 -17.27 3.61
CA LEU A 48 -2.89 -16.93 2.19
C LEU A 48 -3.21 -18.14 1.31
N GLU A 49 -2.66 -19.31 1.63
CA GLU A 49 -2.97 -20.57 0.93
C GLU A 49 -4.46 -20.91 1.02
N ARG A 50 -5.08 -20.78 2.21
CA ARG A 50 -6.52 -20.99 2.37
C ARG A 50 -7.36 -19.98 1.58
N LEU A 51 -6.98 -18.71 1.58
CA LEU A 51 -7.71 -17.67 0.84
C LEU A 51 -7.54 -17.81 -0.68
N ALA A 52 -6.42 -18.34 -1.13
CA ALA A 52 -6.11 -18.48 -2.56
C ALA A 52 -7.10 -19.40 -3.29
N VAL A 53 -7.62 -20.44 -2.63
CA VAL A 53 -8.52 -21.44 -3.24
C VAL A 53 -9.66 -20.80 -4.05
N ASP A 54 -10.32 -19.78 -3.49
CA ASP A 54 -11.46 -19.10 -4.11
C ASP A 54 -11.18 -17.61 -4.40
N TYR A 55 -9.91 -17.19 -4.45
CA TYR A 55 -9.59 -15.77 -4.65
C TYR A 55 -9.86 -15.35 -6.10
N PRO A 56 -10.57 -14.22 -6.35
CA PRO A 56 -11.09 -13.91 -7.68
C PRO A 56 -10.02 -13.45 -8.70
N VAL A 57 -8.82 -13.12 -8.23
CA VAL A 57 -7.72 -12.56 -9.04
C VAL A 57 -6.39 -13.22 -8.69
N ARG A 58 -5.36 -13.03 -9.50
CA ARG A 58 -4.01 -13.54 -9.20
C ARG A 58 -3.58 -13.10 -7.80
N LEU A 59 -3.19 -14.05 -6.96
CA LEU A 59 -2.73 -13.79 -5.60
C LEU A 59 -1.30 -14.29 -5.45
N VAL A 60 -0.39 -13.37 -5.11
CA VAL A 60 1.04 -13.66 -4.96
C VAL A 60 1.45 -13.43 -3.51
N HIS A 61 2.27 -14.32 -2.96
CA HIS A 61 2.93 -14.13 -1.65
C HIS A 61 4.44 -14.06 -1.84
N LEU A 62 5.04 -12.94 -1.42
CA LEU A 62 6.48 -12.72 -1.43
C LEU A 62 6.97 -12.61 0.02
N TRP A 63 7.44 -13.71 0.57
CA TRP A 63 8.02 -13.74 1.92
C TRP A 63 9.49 -13.34 1.90
N GLN A 64 9.95 -12.64 2.94
CA GLN A 64 11.36 -12.43 3.26
C GLN A 64 11.63 -12.72 4.74
N SER A 65 12.88 -13.00 5.08
CA SER A 65 13.28 -13.22 6.47
C SER A 65 12.94 -12.02 7.38
N ASP A 66 12.69 -12.29 8.67
CA ASP A 66 12.59 -11.23 9.68
C ASP A 66 14.02 -10.79 10.07
N ASP A 67 14.45 -9.64 9.55
CA ASP A 67 15.77 -9.04 9.81
C ASP A 67 15.57 -7.53 9.97
N GLY A 68 14.71 -7.21 10.94
CA GLY A 68 14.28 -5.86 11.25
C GLY A 68 13.23 -5.33 10.27
N ALA A 69 12.73 -4.12 10.56
CA ALA A 69 11.72 -3.48 9.72
C ALA A 69 12.35 -3.03 8.38
N ARG A 70 12.02 -3.76 7.32
CA ARG A 70 12.56 -3.56 5.95
C ARG A 70 11.43 -3.29 4.96
N MET A 71 10.53 -2.37 5.35
CA MET A 71 9.37 -2.00 4.55
C MET A 71 9.72 -1.51 3.14
N SER A 72 10.82 -0.77 2.98
CA SER A 72 11.31 -0.34 1.66
C SER A 72 11.61 -1.53 0.75
N ARG A 73 12.30 -2.56 1.29
CA ARG A 73 12.63 -3.79 0.56
C ARG A 73 11.36 -4.56 0.18
N ALA A 74 10.45 -4.75 1.13
CA ALA A 74 9.18 -5.44 0.88
C ALA A 74 8.37 -4.74 -0.23
N ARG A 75 8.23 -3.41 -0.17
CA ARG A 75 7.55 -2.63 -1.23
C ARG A 75 8.28 -2.72 -2.57
N ASN A 76 9.62 -2.68 -2.59
CA ASN A 76 10.39 -2.82 -3.82
C ASN A 76 10.21 -4.20 -4.47
N ARG A 77 10.22 -5.27 -3.70
CA ARG A 77 9.92 -6.62 -4.23
C ARG A 77 8.53 -6.68 -4.86
N ALA A 78 7.54 -6.03 -4.25
CA ALA A 78 6.20 -5.91 -4.84
C ALA A 78 6.21 -5.17 -6.20
N ILE A 79 6.96 -4.06 -6.29
CA ILE A 79 7.05 -3.25 -7.51
C ILE A 79 7.78 -4.02 -8.62
N ALA A 80 8.85 -4.74 -8.27
CA ALA A 80 9.59 -5.57 -9.20
C ALA A 80 8.72 -6.69 -9.76
N ALA A 81 8.02 -7.42 -8.88
CA ALA A 81 7.13 -8.53 -9.22
C ALA A 81 5.80 -8.13 -9.90
N ALA A 82 5.42 -6.86 -9.81
CA ALA A 82 4.17 -6.37 -10.38
C ALA A 82 4.13 -6.50 -11.91
N GLN A 83 3.05 -7.10 -12.40
CA GLN A 83 2.74 -7.24 -13.83
C GLN A 83 1.84 -6.12 -14.34
N GLY A 84 1.22 -5.35 -13.45
CA GLY A 84 0.38 -4.20 -13.77
C GLY A 84 1.16 -2.94 -14.16
N ASP A 85 0.51 -2.09 -14.95
CA ASP A 85 1.06 -0.81 -15.39
C ASP A 85 0.98 0.25 -14.27
N TYR A 86 0.10 0.03 -13.30
CA TYR A 86 -0.20 0.93 -12.19
C TYR A 86 -0.19 0.14 -10.87
N VAL A 87 0.59 0.61 -9.89
CA VAL A 87 0.78 -0.07 -8.60
C VAL A 87 0.13 0.75 -7.50
N ILE A 88 -0.83 0.14 -6.80
CA ILE A 88 -1.42 0.68 -5.58
C ILE A 88 -0.70 0.06 -4.38
N LEU A 89 -0.09 0.88 -3.54
CA LEU A 89 0.51 0.51 -2.27
C LEU A 89 -0.54 0.60 -1.17
N LEU A 90 -0.73 -0.50 -0.44
CA LEU A 90 -1.70 -0.63 0.63
C LEU A 90 -1.06 -1.34 1.83
N ASP A 91 -1.28 -0.84 3.05
CA ASP A 91 -0.80 -1.54 4.25
C ASP A 91 -1.77 -2.69 4.64
N GLY A 92 -1.25 -3.75 5.25
CA GLY A 92 -1.99 -4.97 5.61
C GLY A 92 -3.03 -4.79 6.72
N ASP A 93 -3.18 -3.59 7.24
CA ASP A 93 -4.19 -3.16 8.21
C ASP A 93 -5.16 -2.11 7.63
N MET A 94 -5.15 -1.89 6.31
CA MET A 94 -5.98 -0.92 5.61
C MET A 94 -7.08 -1.62 4.80
N VAL A 95 -8.28 -1.70 5.37
CA VAL A 95 -9.46 -2.32 4.72
C VAL A 95 -10.02 -1.38 3.66
N ALA A 96 -9.88 -1.74 2.39
CA ALA A 96 -10.32 -0.94 1.25
C ALA A 96 -11.86 -0.81 1.17
N GLU A 97 -12.37 0.37 0.84
CA GLU A 97 -13.78 0.57 0.51
C GLU A 97 -14.12 -0.06 -0.86
N ARG A 98 -15.38 -0.41 -1.11
CA ARG A 98 -15.85 -1.16 -2.28
C ARG A 98 -15.44 -0.55 -3.64
N HIS A 99 -15.25 0.75 -3.73
CA HIS A 99 -14.85 1.45 -4.96
C HIS A 99 -13.39 1.88 -4.98
N PHE A 100 -12.56 1.39 -4.05
CA PHE A 100 -11.17 1.79 -3.90
C PHE A 100 -10.33 1.62 -5.19
N VAL A 101 -10.38 0.46 -5.84
CA VAL A 101 -9.64 0.20 -7.08
C VAL A 101 -10.17 1.04 -8.25
N ALA A 102 -11.50 1.11 -8.41
CA ALA A 102 -12.16 1.91 -9.43
C ALA A 102 -11.84 3.41 -9.29
N ASP A 103 -11.77 3.90 -8.06
CA ASP A 103 -11.39 5.28 -7.75
C ASP A 103 -9.93 5.54 -8.12
N HIS A 104 -9.00 4.67 -7.72
CA HIS A 104 -7.60 4.78 -8.14
C HIS A 104 -7.47 4.77 -9.67
N ARG A 105 -8.23 3.92 -10.38
CA ARG A 105 -8.29 3.91 -11.84
C ARG A 105 -8.76 5.26 -12.39
N ALA A 106 -9.88 5.77 -11.89
CA ALA A 106 -10.50 7.01 -12.38
C ALA A 106 -9.63 8.25 -12.17
N PHE A 107 -8.75 8.21 -11.15
CA PHE A 107 -7.84 9.30 -10.81
C PHE A 107 -6.39 9.08 -11.24
N ALA A 108 -6.06 7.95 -11.85
CA ALA A 108 -4.75 7.75 -12.44
C ALA A 108 -4.52 8.77 -13.58
N ARG A 109 -3.38 9.44 -13.56
CA ARG A 109 -2.98 10.41 -14.59
C ARG A 109 -1.48 10.33 -14.76
N ARG A 110 -1.00 10.25 -16.01
CA ARG A 110 0.45 10.29 -16.31
C ARG A 110 1.07 11.60 -15.81
N GLY A 111 2.31 11.54 -15.35
CA GLY A 111 2.98 12.66 -14.69
C GLY A 111 2.47 12.95 -13.28
N CYS A 112 1.63 12.08 -12.71
CA CYS A 112 1.13 12.21 -11.36
C CYS A 112 1.21 10.90 -10.58
N PHE A 113 1.36 11.01 -9.26
CA PHE A 113 1.04 9.96 -8.31
C PHE A 113 -0.15 10.38 -7.44
N VAL A 114 -0.85 9.41 -6.89
CA VAL A 114 -2.06 9.65 -6.09
C VAL A 114 -1.86 9.22 -4.64
N GLN A 115 -2.59 9.88 -3.76
CA GLN A 115 -2.72 9.48 -2.36
C GLN A 115 -4.18 9.44 -1.98
N GLY A 116 -4.65 8.27 -1.54
CA GLY A 116 -6.02 8.07 -1.10
C GLY A 116 -6.29 8.55 0.33
N SER A 117 -7.55 8.49 0.72
CA SER A 117 -7.99 8.91 2.05
C SER A 117 -7.92 7.77 3.06
N ARG A 118 -7.58 8.10 4.30
CA ARG A 118 -7.50 7.15 5.41
C ARG A 118 -8.56 7.45 6.47
N VAL A 119 -9.39 6.46 6.76
CA VAL A 119 -10.32 6.45 7.89
C VAL A 119 -9.61 5.82 9.08
N LEU A 120 -9.54 6.53 10.21
CA LEU A 120 -8.90 6.05 11.43
C LEU A 120 -9.97 5.51 12.38
N THR A 121 -9.81 4.25 12.79
CA THR A 121 -10.63 3.62 13.80
C THR A 121 -9.96 3.66 15.18
N ASP A 122 -10.74 3.44 16.23
CA ASP A 122 -10.25 3.12 17.57
C ASP A 122 -10.13 1.60 17.80
N ALA A 123 -9.63 1.21 18.97
CA ALA A 123 -9.47 -0.20 19.35
C ALA A 123 -10.81 -0.96 19.35
N ALA A 124 -11.88 -0.34 19.86
CA ALA A 124 -13.19 -0.98 19.99
C ALA A 124 -13.88 -1.21 18.64
N LEU A 125 -13.74 -0.30 17.69
CA LEU A 125 -14.21 -0.49 16.32
C LEU A 125 -13.38 -1.55 15.60
N THR A 126 -12.07 -1.56 15.81
CA THR A 126 -11.17 -2.56 15.21
C THR A 126 -11.52 -3.98 15.66
N ALA A 127 -11.70 -4.20 16.96
CA ALA A 127 -12.13 -5.50 17.50
C ALA A 127 -13.44 -5.97 16.83
N ARG A 128 -14.44 -5.09 16.73
CA ARG A 128 -15.72 -5.40 16.06
C ARG A 128 -15.55 -5.73 14.57
N MET A 129 -14.66 -5.03 13.86
CA MET A 129 -14.37 -5.32 12.45
C MET A 129 -13.67 -6.67 12.28
N LEU A 130 -12.75 -7.01 13.18
CA LEU A 130 -12.05 -8.30 13.18
C LEU A 130 -12.98 -9.46 13.54
N GLU A 131 -13.88 -9.31 14.50
CA GLU A 131 -14.81 -10.37 14.95
C GLU A 131 -15.96 -10.61 13.95
N ARG A 132 -16.69 -9.55 13.59
CA ARG A 132 -17.98 -9.67 12.89
C ARG A 132 -17.87 -9.64 11.36
N GLY A 133 -16.68 -9.36 10.82
CA GLY A 133 -16.49 -9.13 9.39
C GLY A 133 -17.30 -7.96 8.83
N ALA A 134 -17.54 -6.96 9.68
CA ALA A 134 -18.37 -5.83 9.34
C ALA A 134 -17.82 -5.06 8.12
N ALA A 135 -18.75 -4.60 7.29
CA ALA A 135 -18.50 -3.67 6.19
C ALA A 135 -17.75 -2.42 6.68
N THR A 136 -17.05 -1.74 5.77
CA THR A 136 -16.31 -0.51 6.05
C THR A 136 -17.16 0.50 6.84
N PRO A 137 -16.63 1.11 7.91
CA PRO A 137 -17.40 1.96 8.80
C PRO A 137 -17.90 3.22 8.08
N GLY A 138 -19.15 3.59 8.34
CA GLY A 138 -19.81 4.74 7.74
C GLY A 138 -19.76 6.00 8.61
N PHE A 139 -20.34 7.09 8.11
CA PHE A 139 -20.27 8.41 8.77
C PHE A 139 -20.77 8.42 10.22
N PHE A 140 -21.81 7.64 10.51
CA PHE A 140 -22.43 7.54 11.84
C PHE A 140 -21.84 6.46 12.73
N SER A 141 -20.84 5.70 12.27
CA SER A 141 -20.23 4.65 13.09
C SER A 141 -19.51 5.26 14.30
N ARG A 142 -19.59 4.57 15.44
CA ARG A 142 -18.83 4.92 16.65
C ARG A 142 -17.38 4.44 16.52
N GLY A 143 -16.45 5.24 17.03
CA GLY A 143 -15.01 4.92 17.02
C GLY A 143 -14.25 5.40 15.79
N ILE A 144 -14.74 6.45 15.11
CA ILE A 144 -14.05 7.12 14.00
C ILE A 144 -13.57 8.50 14.47
N GLU A 145 -12.29 8.82 14.25
CA GLU A 145 -11.74 10.14 14.59
C GLU A 145 -12.27 11.26 13.67
N ARG A 146 -12.18 11.06 12.34
CA ARG A 146 -12.51 12.09 11.32
C ARG A 146 -13.60 11.61 10.36
N ARG A 147 -14.86 11.73 10.77
CA ARG A 147 -16.04 11.21 10.06
C ARG A 147 -16.10 11.59 8.57
N ARG A 148 -15.67 12.81 8.20
CA ARG A 148 -15.64 13.22 6.78
C ARG A 148 -14.78 12.31 5.87
N HIS A 149 -13.82 11.58 6.42
CA HIS A 149 -13.01 10.64 5.65
C HIS A 149 -13.76 9.35 5.28
N THR A 150 -14.95 9.10 5.85
CA THR A 150 -15.82 7.98 5.46
C THR A 150 -16.76 8.31 4.31
N LEU A 151 -16.81 9.58 3.87
CA LEU A 151 -17.72 10.02 2.83
C LEU A 151 -17.07 9.82 1.47
N ARG A 152 -17.69 9.00 0.62
CA ARG A 152 -17.31 8.89 -0.79
C ARG A 152 -18.20 9.81 -1.62
N LEU A 153 -17.59 10.85 -2.21
CA LEU A 153 -18.25 11.87 -3.02
C LEU A 153 -17.44 12.09 -4.31
N PRO A 154 -17.62 11.25 -5.35
CA PRO A 154 -16.74 11.23 -6.52
C PRO A 154 -16.69 12.57 -7.28
N TRP A 155 -17.82 13.27 -7.36
CA TRP A 155 -17.90 14.59 -8.00
C TRP A 155 -17.05 15.63 -7.27
N LEU A 156 -17.07 15.62 -5.93
CA LEU A 156 -16.28 16.51 -5.10
C LEU A 156 -14.79 16.13 -5.15
N ALA A 157 -14.50 14.83 -5.18
CA ALA A 157 -13.15 14.30 -5.34
C ALA A 157 -12.47 14.82 -6.61
N ARG A 158 -13.20 14.92 -7.74
CA ARG A 158 -12.69 15.51 -8.99
C ARG A 158 -12.21 16.95 -8.83
N TRP A 159 -12.90 17.74 -8.02
CA TRP A 159 -12.53 19.13 -7.77
C TRP A 159 -11.29 19.28 -6.87
N TYR A 160 -11.13 18.37 -5.90
CA TYR A 160 -10.00 18.35 -4.98
C TYR A 160 -8.73 17.68 -5.53
N ALA A 161 -8.87 16.70 -6.43
CA ALA A 161 -7.75 15.92 -6.98
C ALA A 161 -6.96 16.69 -8.06
N ARG A 162 -6.67 17.98 -7.80
CA ARG A 162 -5.83 18.83 -8.64
C ARG A 162 -4.36 18.43 -8.46
N PRO A 163 -3.58 18.28 -9.55
CA PRO A 163 -2.15 18.05 -9.46
C PRO A 163 -1.44 19.20 -8.72
N GLY A 164 -0.52 18.88 -7.81
CA GLY A 164 0.29 19.89 -7.12
C GLY A 164 1.53 19.30 -6.46
N THR A 165 2.38 20.17 -5.92
CA THR A 165 3.70 19.81 -5.34
C THR A 165 3.69 19.80 -3.81
N LYS A 166 2.52 19.70 -3.20
CA LYS A 166 2.38 19.75 -1.74
C LYS A 166 3.04 18.54 -1.09
N GLN A 167 4.09 18.79 -0.31
CA GLN A 167 4.88 17.75 0.37
C GLN A 167 4.30 17.33 1.74
N ARG A 168 3.41 18.13 2.33
CA ARG A 168 2.90 17.85 3.68
C ARG A 168 1.86 16.72 3.67
N GLY A 169 2.01 15.81 4.63
CA GLY A 169 1.02 14.76 4.93
C GLY A 169 1.03 13.59 3.95
N ILE A 170 2.19 13.31 3.34
CA ILE A 170 2.40 12.12 2.50
C ILE A 170 2.39 10.89 3.40
N LYS A 171 1.73 9.81 2.92
CA LYS A 171 1.61 8.52 3.61
C LYS A 171 1.52 7.40 2.60
N SER A 172 2.47 6.46 2.63
CA SER A 172 2.56 5.29 1.73
C SER A 172 1.43 4.27 1.88
N CYS A 173 0.70 4.29 3.00
CA CYS A 173 -0.36 3.32 3.32
C CYS A 173 -1.54 3.25 2.34
N ASN A 174 -1.66 4.23 1.45
CA ASN A 174 -2.68 4.32 0.40
C ASN A 174 -2.18 5.28 -0.69
N MET A 175 -1.18 4.85 -1.45
CA MET A 175 -0.61 5.61 -2.57
C MET A 175 -0.67 4.78 -3.83
N ALA A 176 -0.70 5.43 -4.99
CA ALA A 176 -0.52 4.71 -6.23
C ALA A 176 0.30 5.50 -7.24
N PHE A 177 1.06 4.76 -8.03
CA PHE A 177 1.99 5.27 -9.02
C PHE A 177 1.89 4.44 -10.29
N TRP A 178 2.26 5.04 -11.41
CA TRP A 178 2.62 4.25 -12.57
C TRP A 178 3.89 3.45 -12.27
N ARG A 179 3.94 2.19 -12.73
CA ARG A 179 5.06 1.30 -12.45
C ARG A 179 6.37 1.84 -13.05
N ASP A 180 6.32 2.35 -14.26
CA ASP A 180 7.47 2.98 -14.93
C ASP A 180 8.01 4.21 -14.17
N ASP A 181 7.14 5.01 -13.55
CA ASP A 181 7.56 6.10 -12.66
C ASP A 181 8.30 5.57 -11.43
N LEU A 182 7.81 4.49 -10.80
CA LEU A 182 8.52 3.85 -9.69
C LEU A 182 9.89 3.30 -10.13
N LEU A 183 9.97 2.63 -11.29
CA LEU A 183 11.22 2.13 -11.84
C LEU A 183 12.19 3.27 -12.19
N ARG A 184 11.68 4.37 -12.75
CA ARG A 184 12.46 5.58 -13.06
C ARG A 184 13.05 6.23 -11.81
N LEU A 185 12.38 6.13 -10.67
CA LEU A 185 12.87 6.62 -9.38
C LEU A 185 13.77 5.60 -8.65
N ASN A 186 13.87 4.36 -9.13
CA ASN A 186 14.44 3.21 -8.43
C ASN A 186 13.66 2.80 -7.16
N GLY A 187 12.35 3.01 -7.11
CA GLY A 187 11.50 2.54 -6.01
C GLY A 187 11.81 3.20 -4.65
N PHE A 188 11.51 2.53 -3.55
CA PHE A 188 11.83 2.96 -2.19
C PHE A 188 13.33 2.85 -1.90
N ASN A 189 13.85 3.74 -1.04
CA ASN A 189 15.26 3.69 -0.65
C ASN A 189 15.49 2.61 0.41
N GLU A 190 16.19 1.54 0.04
CA GLU A 190 16.50 0.39 0.92
C GLU A 190 17.66 0.64 1.88
N ALA A 191 18.37 1.77 1.78
CA ALA A 191 19.28 2.21 2.84
C ALA A 191 18.52 2.70 4.08
N MET A 192 17.21 2.96 3.99
CA MET A 192 16.39 3.28 5.15
C MET A 192 16.06 2.02 5.95
N THR A 193 16.31 2.07 7.25
CA THR A 193 15.99 1.01 8.19
C THR A 193 15.02 1.52 9.25
N GLY A 194 14.26 0.61 9.86
CA GLY A 194 13.28 1.00 10.87
C GLY A 194 12.05 1.69 10.27
N TRP A 195 11.40 2.55 11.05
CA TRP A 195 10.10 3.11 10.71
C TRP A 195 10.17 4.56 10.25
N GLY A 196 9.52 4.83 9.12
CA GLY A 196 9.17 6.17 8.67
C GLY A 196 10.19 6.83 7.73
N ARG A 197 9.70 7.88 7.06
CA ARG A 197 10.38 8.73 6.06
C ARG A 197 10.53 8.14 4.67
N GLU A 198 10.28 6.86 4.48
CA GLU A 198 10.39 6.20 3.18
C GLU A 198 9.38 6.77 2.16
N ASP A 199 8.19 7.10 2.64
CA ASP A 199 7.12 7.73 1.85
C ASP A 199 7.46 9.16 1.42
N THR A 200 8.04 9.91 2.34
CA THR A 200 8.42 11.30 2.19
C THR A 200 9.59 11.41 1.21
N GLU A 201 10.58 10.54 1.35
CA GLU A 201 11.76 10.53 0.50
C GLU A 201 11.46 10.09 -0.93
N LEU A 202 10.65 9.04 -1.13
CA LEU A 202 10.17 8.66 -2.46
C LEU A 202 9.40 9.81 -3.12
N ALA A 203 8.50 10.46 -2.39
CA ALA A 203 7.73 11.57 -2.93
C ALA A 203 8.61 12.79 -3.25
N LEU A 204 9.65 13.08 -2.47
CA LEU A 204 10.62 14.13 -2.80
C LEU A 204 11.31 13.84 -4.14
N ARG A 205 11.81 12.62 -4.33
CA ARG A 205 12.39 12.19 -5.61
C ARG A 205 11.38 12.31 -6.75
N ALA A 206 10.12 11.91 -6.53
CA ALA A 206 9.05 12.07 -7.50
C ALA A 206 8.84 13.53 -7.91
N PHE A 207 8.80 14.46 -6.95
CA PHE A 207 8.69 15.89 -7.24
C PHE A 207 9.91 16.44 -7.98
N HIS A 208 11.14 16.04 -7.61
CA HIS A 208 12.34 16.43 -8.34
C HIS A 208 12.31 15.92 -9.79
N ALA A 209 11.72 14.75 -10.02
CA ALA A 209 11.55 14.13 -11.33
C ALA A 209 10.35 14.67 -12.13
N GLY A 210 9.71 15.75 -11.66
CA GLY A 210 8.63 16.45 -12.33
C GLY A 210 7.22 15.88 -12.11
N LEU A 211 7.07 14.88 -11.23
CA LEU A 211 5.77 14.31 -10.91
C LEU A 211 4.97 15.23 -9.99
N LEU A 212 3.66 15.21 -10.13
CA LEU A 212 2.74 15.95 -9.28
C LEU A 212 1.93 14.99 -8.40
N ARG A 213 1.57 15.43 -7.20
CA ARG A 213 0.69 14.68 -6.31
C ARG A 213 -0.77 15.06 -6.55
N ARG A 214 -1.65 14.06 -6.54
CA ARG A 214 -3.11 14.24 -6.48
C ARG A 214 -3.66 13.63 -5.19
N GLU A 215 -4.30 14.44 -4.36
CA GLU A 215 -4.93 13.98 -3.12
C GLU A 215 -6.39 13.55 -3.42
N LEU A 216 -6.70 12.26 -3.26
CA LEU A 216 -8.04 11.72 -3.50
C LEU A 216 -8.90 11.88 -2.24
N ARG A 217 -9.29 13.12 -1.97
CA ARG A 217 -10.27 13.41 -0.91
C ARG A 217 -11.63 12.90 -1.34
N PHE A 218 -12.36 12.25 -0.44
CA PHE A 218 -13.70 11.67 -0.69
C PHE A 218 -13.73 10.54 -1.74
N SER A 219 -12.60 9.88 -1.96
CA SER A 219 -12.45 8.81 -2.94
C SER A 219 -11.24 7.94 -2.56
N ALA A 220 -11.13 6.73 -3.10
CA ALA A 220 -10.07 5.77 -2.75
C ALA A 220 -9.93 5.62 -1.22
N LEU A 221 -11.06 5.41 -0.55
CA LEU A 221 -11.13 5.33 0.91
C LEU A 221 -10.59 3.98 1.38
N ALA A 222 -9.78 3.99 2.43
CA ALA A 222 -9.40 2.78 3.13
C ALA A 222 -9.41 3.01 4.65
N THR A 223 -9.91 2.03 5.38
CA THR A 223 -10.08 2.05 6.82
C THR A 223 -8.88 1.39 7.49
N HIS A 224 -8.12 2.20 8.22
CA HIS A 224 -6.99 1.75 9.02
C HIS A 224 -7.51 1.11 10.30
N LEU A 225 -7.17 -0.16 10.51
CA LEU A 225 -7.41 -0.86 11.76
C LEU A 225 -6.48 -0.31 12.84
N TYR A 226 -7.02 0.01 14.00
CA TYR A 226 -6.24 0.56 15.10
C TYR A 226 -5.23 -0.47 15.59
N HIS A 227 -3.97 -0.04 15.68
CA HIS A 227 -2.94 -0.72 16.43
C HIS A 227 -2.12 0.29 17.24
N PRO A 228 -1.50 -0.14 18.35
CA PRO A 228 -0.53 0.69 19.06
C PRO A 228 0.57 1.12 18.10
N THR A 229 0.80 2.42 18.01
CA THR A 229 1.82 3.01 17.14
C THR A 229 2.91 3.60 18.01
N ARG A 230 4.16 3.42 17.62
CA ARG A 230 5.28 4.21 18.18
C ARG A 230 5.24 5.60 17.55
N LYS A 231 4.27 6.42 17.97
CA LYS A 231 4.18 7.81 17.54
C LYS A 231 5.38 8.55 18.15
N HIS A 232 6.17 9.20 17.30
CA HIS A 232 7.36 9.99 17.66
C HIS A 232 8.63 9.16 17.90
N VAL A 233 9.27 8.75 16.80
CA VAL A 233 10.70 8.43 16.81
C VAL A 233 11.46 9.77 16.87
N VAL A 234 11.98 10.14 18.03
CA VAL A 234 12.89 11.29 18.17
C VAL A 234 14.25 10.88 17.60
N GLY A 235 14.82 11.69 16.70
CA GLY A 235 16.09 11.39 16.05
C GLY A 235 16.00 10.21 15.07
N ASN A 236 15.07 10.26 14.11
CA ASN A 236 14.92 9.19 13.13
C ASN A 236 16.19 9.10 12.26
N PRO A 237 16.87 7.94 12.17
CA PRO A 237 18.09 7.81 11.37
C PRO A 237 17.86 8.14 9.88
N ASN A 238 16.62 7.97 9.39
CA ASN A 238 16.25 8.23 8.00
C ASN A 238 16.10 9.74 7.69
N ASP A 239 16.08 10.62 8.70
CA ASP A 239 16.02 12.08 8.48
C ASP A 239 17.23 12.55 7.64
N ARG A 240 18.42 12.00 7.88
CA ARG A 240 19.63 12.32 7.10
C ARG A 240 19.48 11.98 5.62
N ILE A 241 18.82 10.87 5.31
CA ILE A 241 18.59 10.44 3.91
C ILE A 241 17.58 11.38 3.24
N VAL A 242 16.53 11.79 3.95
CA VAL A 242 15.56 12.77 3.44
C VAL A 242 16.24 14.11 3.15
N ASP A 243 17.11 14.56 4.05
CA ASP A 243 17.83 15.83 3.92
C ASP A 243 18.85 15.79 2.77
N ASP A 244 19.56 14.67 2.60
CA ASP A 244 20.46 14.45 1.45
C ASP A 244 19.67 14.49 0.13
N THR A 245 18.57 13.74 0.04
CA THR A 245 17.67 13.75 -1.12
C THR A 245 17.17 15.16 -1.44
N ARG A 246 16.78 15.94 -0.42
CA ARG A 246 16.29 17.32 -0.58
C ARG A 246 17.38 18.28 -1.05
N SER A 247 18.53 18.27 -0.38
CA SER A 247 19.63 19.22 -0.62
C SER A 247 20.29 18.99 -1.98
N ARG A 248 20.53 17.74 -2.35
CA ARG A 248 21.17 17.36 -3.62
C ARG A 248 20.18 17.19 -4.76
N ARG A 249 18.88 17.35 -4.49
CA ARG A 249 17.78 17.14 -5.45
C ARG A 249 17.85 15.79 -6.14
N LEU A 250 18.12 14.73 -5.37
CA LEU A 250 18.24 13.39 -5.90
C LEU A 250 16.96 12.98 -6.64
N LEU A 251 17.13 12.33 -7.78
CA LEU A 251 16.03 11.78 -8.60
C LEU A 251 15.84 10.28 -8.35
N ARG A 252 16.91 9.60 -7.93
CA ARG A 252 16.98 8.15 -7.76
C ARG A 252 17.72 7.82 -6.48
N CYS A 253 17.34 6.73 -5.83
CA CYS A 253 18.15 6.15 -4.75
C CYS A 253 19.16 5.15 -5.33
N GLU A 254 20.25 4.92 -4.61
CA GLU A 254 21.28 3.95 -4.97
C GLU A 254 20.79 2.51 -4.75
N ARG A 255 20.24 2.23 -3.56
CA ARG A 255 19.65 0.94 -3.20
C ARG A 255 18.14 1.01 -3.32
N GLY A 256 17.60 0.29 -4.30
CA GLY A 256 16.19 0.38 -4.68
C GLY A 256 15.68 -0.85 -5.42
N VAL A 257 14.60 -0.67 -6.18
CA VAL A 257 13.86 -1.75 -6.86
C VAL A 257 14.68 -2.54 -7.87
N GLU A 258 15.69 -1.93 -8.51
CA GLU A 258 16.52 -2.58 -9.53
C GLU A 258 17.21 -3.85 -9.02
N GLN A 259 17.54 -3.90 -7.74
CA GLN A 259 18.17 -5.05 -7.10
C GLN A 259 17.30 -6.32 -7.14
N HIS A 260 15.97 -6.14 -7.25
CA HIS A 260 14.99 -7.23 -7.23
C HIS A 260 14.44 -7.55 -8.63
N LEU A 261 14.80 -6.79 -9.67
CA LEU A 261 14.28 -7.05 -11.02
C LEU A 261 14.73 -8.40 -11.56
N ALA A 262 15.94 -8.83 -11.24
CA ALA A 262 16.43 -10.16 -11.62
C ALA A 262 15.73 -11.29 -10.84
N GLU A 263 15.40 -11.05 -9.56
CA GLU A 263 14.63 -12.01 -8.73
C GLU A 263 13.26 -12.32 -9.35
N PHE A 264 12.65 -11.32 -9.99
CA PHE A 264 11.32 -11.41 -10.60
C PHE A 264 11.34 -11.21 -12.12
N ALA A 265 12.42 -11.64 -12.77
CA ALA A 265 12.50 -11.70 -14.23
C ALA A 265 11.40 -12.62 -14.78
N ASP A 266 11.18 -13.74 -14.08
CA ASP A 266 10.01 -14.59 -14.23
C ASP A 266 8.92 -14.18 -13.24
N ALA A 267 7.67 -14.27 -13.69
CA ALA A 267 6.54 -13.94 -12.84
C ALA A 267 6.44 -14.92 -11.66
N PRO A 268 6.26 -14.42 -10.41
CA PRO A 268 6.05 -15.30 -9.28
C PRO A 268 4.85 -16.24 -9.48
N PRO A 269 4.78 -17.39 -8.79
CA PRO A 269 3.64 -18.28 -8.90
C PRO A 269 2.34 -17.61 -8.40
N ASP A 270 1.23 -17.90 -9.08
CA ASP A 270 -0.11 -17.58 -8.58
C ASP A 270 -0.48 -18.64 -7.53
N LEU A 271 -0.72 -18.22 -6.29
CA LEU A 271 -1.07 -19.13 -5.19
C LEU A 271 -2.34 -19.93 -5.48
N ARG A 272 -3.23 -19.41 -6.33
CA ARG A 272 -4.47 -20.09 -6.74
C ARG A 272 -4.21 -21.36 -7.57
N ALA A 273 -3.04 -21.45 -8.21
CA ALA A 273 -2.67 -22.56 -9.07
C ALA A 273 -1.86 -23.65 -8.34
N GLN A 274 -1.52 -23.44 -7.06
CA GLN A 274 -0.77 -24.43 -6.29
C GLN A 274 -1.74 -25.45 -5.69
N PRO A 275 -1.52 -26.77 -5.87
CA PRO A 275 -2.28 -27.77 -5.13
C PRO A 275 -2.01 -27.55 -3.64
N ALA A 276 -3.07 -27.57 -2.82
CA ALA A 276 -2.93 -27.49 -1.36
C ALA A 276 -1.89 -28.52 -0.91
N GLN A 277 -0.80 -28.06 -0.28
CA GLN A 277 0.18 -28.99 0.28
C GLN A 277 -0.55 -29.82 1.36
N PRO A 278 -0.49 -31.16 1.31
CA PRO A 278 -1.13 -31.98 2.32
C PRO A 278 -0.47 -31.68 3.68
N SER A 279 -1.34 -31.41 4.67
CA SER A 279 -1.03 -31.21 6.09
C SER A 279 -0.32 -32.39 6.72
#